data_AF-A0A7X6B1I6-F1
#
_entry.id   AF-A0A7X6B1I6-F1
#
_cell.length_a   1.000
_cell.length_b   1.000
_cell.length_c   1.000
_cell.angle_alpha   90.00
_cell.angle_beta   90.00
_cell.angle_gamma   90.00
#
_symmetry.space_group_name_H-M   'P 1'
#
loop_
_entity.id
_entity.type
_entity.pdbx_description
1 polymer ?
#
loop_
_entity_poly.entity_id
_entity_poly.type
_entity_poly.pdbx_seq_one_letter_code
_entity_poly.pdbx_strand_id
1 'polypeptide(L)'
;MVAVPVVFCTVVVGIASLGDLRKVGKLASVALAYFFAATAVCLGLGLLTANLIKPGADFTGAPSAEALSAAEANLGKGSADTGFVGFITNDVLPTSFVQPFVDNKILQALVLAILFACATAALAPPLRARVVGGVESIGKVVFGIIRIIMFTAPIGAFGGMAYTVGQFGGTTLASLGILMISFWATCAIFVFVFLGAAAAWSGFNIFKFIRMIKDELLIVLGTSSSETVLPRFLAKLESAGASRRVVSLTVPTGYSFNLDGTCIYLAMAGLFIAQAGGIDMPIGAQLGLVGLMLLTSKGAAGVSGASLVTLAASLQAFGPEFFPPETLAVGFALVVGIDRVMSEGKALTSIIGIAVGAMVIAKLVGERDDARFRAALDNPALVRDAIEQETADLVPVTAPAAGPSPEPAL
;
A
#
# COMPACT_ATOMS: atom_id res chain seq x y z
N MET A 1 -2.24 -13.93 -0.53
CA MET A 1 -3.27 -15.00 -0.44
C MET A 1 -4.68 -14.43 -0.34
N VAL A 2 -5.00 -13.56 0.63
CA VAL A 2 -6.40 -13.12 0.84
C VAL A 2 -6.73 -11.75 0.24
N ALA A 3 -5.73 -10.88 0.07
CA ALA A 3 -5.91 -9.52 -0.47
C ALA A 3 -6.55 -9.53 -1.88
N VAL A 4 -6.05 -10.36 -2.80
CA VAL A 4 -6.53 -10.40 -4.19
C VAL A 4 -8.01 -10.82 -4.31
N PRO A 5 -8.46 -11.95 -3.71
CA PRO A 5 -9.88 -12.30 -3.68
C PRO A 5 -10.77 -11.22 -3.06
N VAL A 6 -10.31 -10.54 -2.00
CA VAL A 6 -11.05 -9.45 -1.36
C VAL A 6 -11.21 -8.27 -2.31
N VAL A 7 -10.13 -7.82 -2.94
CA VAL A 7 -10.18 -6.73 -3.91
C VAL A 7 -11.16 -7.06 -5.02
N PHE A 8 -11.08 -8.27 -5.57
CA PHE A 8 -12.01 -8.69 -6.61
C PHE A 8 -13.48 -8.63 -6.14
N CYS A 9 -13.81 -9.27 -5.01
CA CYS A 9 -15.19 -9.31 -4.52
C CYS A 9 -15.72 -7.92 -4.16
N THR A 10 -14.91 -7.11 -3.47
CA THR A 10 -15.31 -5.78 -2.99
C THR A 10 -15.50 -4.81 -4.14
N VAL A 11 -14.60 -4.79 -5.13
CA VAL A 11 -14.72 -3.94 -6.32
C VAL A 11 -15.93 -4.35 -7.14
N VAL A 12 -16.14 -5.66 -7.38
CA VAL A 12 -17.29 -6.15 -8.14
C VAL A 12 -18.59 -5.73 -7.48
N VAL A 13 -18.75 -6.00 -6.17
CA VAL A 13 -19.97 -5.63 -5.45
C VAL A 13 -20.15 -4.12 -5.39
N GLY A 14 -19.09 -3.36 -5.12
CA GLY A 14 -19.16 -1.90 -5.02
C GLY A 14 -19.51 -1.20 -6.33
N ILE A 15 -19.04 -1.69 -7.47
CA ILE A 15 -19.35 -1.13 -8.80
C ILE A 15 -20.69 -1.64 -9.32
N ALA A 16 -20.95 -2.95 -9.26
CA ALA A 16 -22.10 -3.57 -9.92
C ALA A 16 -23.42 -3.38 -9.15
N SER A 17 -23.39 -3.08 -7.85
CA SER A 17 -24.59 -2.88 -7.02
C SER A 17 -25.41 -1.63 -7.40
N LEU A 18 -24.81 -0.65 -8.08
CA LEU A 18 -25.44 0.66 -8.32
C LEU A 18 -25.69 0.99 -9.80
N GLY A 19 -25.15 0.21 -10.75
CA GLY A 19 -25.46 0.29 -12.18
C GLY A 19 -25.03 1.55 -12.95
N ASP A 20 -24.48 2.57 -12.29
CA ASP A 20 -24.09 3.85 -12.92
C ASP A 20 -22.59 3.92 -13.20
N LEU A 21 -22.20 3.46 -14.40
CA LEU A 21 -20.82 3.46 -14.89
C LEU A 21 -20.21 4.87 -15.05
N ARG A 22 -21.02 5.90 -15.32
CA ARG A 22 -20.51 7.28 -15.45
C ARG A 22 -19.97 7.79 -14.13
N LYS A 23 -20.69 7.52 -13.04
CA LYS A 23 -20.22 7.87 -11.70
C LYS A 23 -18.94 7.08 -11.30
N VAL A 24 -18.73 5.86 -11.83
CA VAL A 24 -17.51 5.07 -11.56
C VAL A 24 -16.31 5.75 -12.20
N GLY A 25 -16.41 6.15 -13.46
CA GLY A 25 -15.34 6.87 -14.16
C GLY A 25 -15.00 8.21 -13.50
N LYS A 26 -16.01 8.94 -13.01
CA LYS A 26 -15.79 10.18 -12.24
C LYS A 26 -15.05 9.89 -10.93
N LEU A 27 -15.45 8.89 -10.17
CA LEU A 27 -14.77 8.51 -8.94
C LEU A 27 -13.31 8.07 -9.20
N ALA A 28 -13.08 7.24 -10.21
CA ALA A 28 -11.75 6.77 -10.59
C ALA A 28 -10.82 7.93 -10.98
N SER A 29 -11.31 8.86 -11.80
CA SER A 29 -10.52 10.03 -12.23
C SER A 29 -10.19 10.97 -11.08
N VAL A 30 -11.13 11.23 -10.17
CA VAL A 30 -10.87 12.02 -8.94
C VAL A 30 -9.82 11.32 -8.06
N ALA A 31 -9.94 9.99 -7.90
CA ALA A 31 -8.98 9.21 -7.12
C ALA A 31 -7.57 9.24 -7.73
N LEU A 32 -7.45 8.99 -9.03
CA LEU A 32 -6.16 9.05 -9.73
C LEU A 32 -5.54 10.45 -9.68
N ALA A 33 -6.33 11.50 -9.85
CA ALA A 33 -5.83 12.88 -9.73
C ALA A 33 -5.29 13.17 -8.33
N TYR A 34 -6.03 12.77 -7.28
CA TYR A 34 -5.59 12.91 -5.90
C TYR A 34 -4.29 12.14 -5.64
N PHE A 35 -4.22 10.87 -6.03
CA PHE A 35 -3.03 10.03 -5.81
C PHE A 35 -1.82 10.50 -6.62
N PHE A 36 -2.02 11.03 -7.82
CA PHE A 36 -0.94 11.61 -8.60
C PHE A 36 -0.37 12.87 -7.92
N ALA A 37 -1.25 13.75 -7.43
CA ALA A 37 -0.84 14.93 -6.67
C ALA A 37 -0.11 14.56 -5.38
N ALA A 38 -0.62 13.59 -4.61
CA ALA A 38 0.01 13.10 -3.38
C ALA A 38 1.41 12.52 -3.67
N THR A 39 1.55 11.71 -4.71
CA THR A 39 2.84 11.16 -5.13
C THR A 39 3.85 12.24 -5.53
N ALA A 40 3.41 13.25 -6.28
CA ALA A 40 4.28 14.37 -6.67
C ALA A 40 4.79 15.14 -5.44
N VAL A 41 3.92 15.37 -4.45
CA VAL A 41 4.31 15.96 -3.15
C VAL A 41 5.32 15.07 -2.42
N CYS A 42 5.10 13.75 -2.35
CA CYS A 42 6.01 12.79 -1.73
C CYS A 42 7.41 12.81 -2.34
N LEU A 43 7.48 12.74 -3.68
CA LEU A 43 8.76 12.77 -4.40
C LEU A 43 9.47 14.11 -4.21
N GLY A 44 8.73 15.22 -4.31
CA GLY A 44 9.27 16.56 -4.08
C GLY A 44 9.79 16.76 -2.65
N LEU A 45 9.07 16.23 -1.66
CA LEU A 45 9.47 16.30 -0.25
C LEU A 45 10.71 15.44 0.04
N GLY A 46 10.77 14.23 -0.54
CA GLY A 46 11.95 13.37 -0.46
C GLY A 46 13.17 14.05 -1.10
N LEU A 47 13.00 14.67 -2.27
CA LEU A 47 14.04 15.41 -2.95
C LEU A 47 14.51 16.61 -2.11
N LEU A 48 13.58 17.40 -1.58
CA LEU A 48 13.88 18.55 -0.73
C LEU A 48 14.72 18.12 0.48
N THR A 49 14.28 17.06 1.17
CA THR A 49 14.98 16.57 2.37
C THR A 49 16.39 16.08 2.02
N ALA A 50 16.54 15.31 0.94
CA ALA A 50 17.84 14.78 0.54
C ALA A 50 18.83 15.88 0.10
N ASN A 51 18.35 17.02 -0.41
CA ASN A 51 19.21 18.17 -0.70
C ASN A 51 19.58 18.99 0.55
N LEU A 52 18.67 19.10 1.52
CA LEU A 52 18.91 19.86 2.74
C LEU A 52 19.85 19.13 3.70
N ILE A 53 19.61 17.83 3.90
CA ILE A 53 20.38 17.03 4.86
C ILE A 53 21.62 16.42 4.22
N LYS A 54 21.58 16.16 2.90
CA LYS A 54 22.65 15.50 2.15
C LYS A 54 23.14 14.21 2.83
N PRO A 55 22.25 13.22 3.04
CA PRO A 55 22.59 12.03 3.81
C PRO A 55 23.72 11.18 3.21
N GLY A 56 24.06 11.36 1.93
CA GLY A 56 25.17 10.69 1.27
C GLY A 56 26.45 11.53 1.16
N ALA A 57 26.42 12.83 1.52
CA ALA A 57 27.63 13.65 1.52
C ALA A 57 28.55 13.17 2.65
N ASP A 58 29.82 12.95 2.32
CA ASP A 58 30.86 12.42 3.23
C ASP A 58 30.64 10.97 3.69
N PHE A 59 29.86 10.18 2.94
CA PHE A 59 29.69 8.76 3.24
C PHE A 59 30.98 7.97 2.93
N THR A 60 31.69 7.50 3.96
CA THR A 60 32.92 6.71 3.84
C THR A 60 32.72 5.20 4.04
N GLY A 61 31.46 4.74 4.12
CA GLY A 61 31.17 3.33 4.35
C GLY A 61 31.44 2.47 3.12
N ALA A 62 32.14 1.34 3.30
CA ALA A 62 32.24 0.31 2.26
C ALA A 62 31.16 -0.77 2.52
N PRO A 63 30.35 -1.16 1.51
CA PRO A 63 29.41 -2.27 1.67
C PRO A 63 30.14 -3.59 1.90
N SER A 64 29.53 -4.50 2.67
CA SER A 64 30.09 -5.86 2.84
C SER A 64 29.95 -6.67 1.55
N ALA A 65 30.75 -7.74 1.41
CA ALA A 65 30.68 -8.63 0.26
C ALA A 65 29.29 -9.28 0.09
N GLU A 66 28.60 -9.58 1.20
CA GLU A 66 27.23 -10.12 1.18
C GLU A 66 26.22 -9.08 0.68
N ALA A 67 26.37 -7.80 1.06
CA ALA A 67 25.51 -6.71 0.63
C ALA A 67 25.66 -6.43 -0.88
N LEU A 68 26.89 -6.52 -1.40
CA LEU A 68 27.18 -6.44 -2.83
C LEU A 68 26.47 -7.56 -3.62
N SER A 69 26.58 -8.80 -3.17
CA SER A 69 25.92 -9.94 -3.82
C SER A 69 24.38 -9.82 -3.82
N ALA A 70 23.79 -9.35 -2.71
CA ALA A 70 22.35 -9.09 -2.62
C ALA A 70 21.90 -7.93 -3.54
N ALA A 71 22.73 -6.91 -3.71
CA ALA A 71 22.48 -5.80 -4.64
C ALA A 71 22.51 -6.25 -6.10
N GLU A 72 23.50 -7.04 -6.50
CA GLU A 72 23.62 -7.60 -7.85
C GLU A 72 22.40 -8.44 -8.23
N ALA A 73 21.88 -9.24 -7.30
CA ALA A 73 20.67 -10.04 -7.52
C ALA A 73 19.40 -9.19 -7.72
N ASN A 74 19.34 -7.96 -7.19
CA ASN A 74 18.22 -7.04 -7.38
C ASN A 74 18.41 -6.15 -8.63
N LEU A 75 19.65 -5.75 -8.94
CA LEU A 75 19.99 -5.04 -10.18
C LEU A 75 19.67 -5.90 -11.41
N GLY A 76 20.00 -7.19 -11.38
CA GLY A 76 19.70 -8.14 -12.47
C GLY A 76 18.21 -8.46 -12.65
N LYS A 77 17.35 -8.14 -11.66
CA LYS A 77 15.89 -8.27 -11.77
C LYS A 77 15.22 -7.03 -12.36
N GLY A 78 15.93 -5.91 -12.42
CA GLY A 78 15.49 -4.70 -13.11
C GLY A 78 15.64 -4.86 -14.62
N SER A 79 14.98 -5.84 -15.23
CA SER A 79 15.01 -6.01 -16.68
C SER A 79 14.43 -4.78 -17.37
N ALA A 80 15.17 -4.27 -18.37
CA ALA A 80 14.85 -3.11 -19.20
C ALA A 80 13.58 -3.25 -20.08
N ASP A 81 12.80 -4.31 -19.91
CA ASP A 81 11.52 -4.53 -20.60
C ASP A 81 10.33 -3.81 -19.95
N THR A 82 10.60 -2.95 -18.96
CA THR A 82 9.61 -2.22 -18.15
C THR A 82 9.31 -0.82 -18.68
N GLY A 83 9.28 -0.66 -20.01
CA GLY A 83 8.71 0.54 -20.63
C GLY A 83 7.21 0.66 -20.38
N PHE A 84 6.61 1.80 -20.75
CA PHE A 84 5.16 2.02 -20.63
C PHE A 84 4.31 0.91 -21.28
N VAL A 85 4.77 0.38 -22.41
CA VAL A 85 4.13 -0.74 -23.11
C VAL A 85 4.20 -2.02 -22.27
N GLY A 86 5.39 -2.36 -21.74
CA GLY A 86 5.59 -3.51 -20.87
C GLY A 86 4.73 -3.45 -19.61
N PHE A 87 4.58 -2.29 -18.99
CA PHE A 87 3.68 -2.09 -17.86
C PHE A 87 2.22 -2.40 -18.22
N ILE A 88 1.72 -1.87 -19.35
CA ILE A 88 0.36 -2.14 -19.79
C ILE A 88 0.15 -3.62 -20.09
N THR A 89 1.05 -4.25 -20.84
CA THR A 89 0.86 -5.63 -21.28
C THR A 89 1.12 -6.66 -20.18
N ASN A 90 2.07 -6.41 -19.27
CA ASN A 90 2.53 -7.41 -18.30
C ASN A 90 1.98 -7.20 -16.88
N ASP A 91 1.66 -5.96 -16.49
CA ASP A 91 1.30 -5.62 -15.10
C ASP A 91 -0.14 -5.11 -14.95
N VAL A 92 -0.69 -4.46 -15.98
CA VAL A 92 -2.08 -3.98 -15.96
C VAL A 92 -3.05 -5.05 -16.49
N LEU A 93 -2.77 -5.61 -17.67
CA LEU A 93 -3.67 -6.55 -18.32
C LEU A 93 -3.38 -7.99 -17.89
N PRO A 94 -4.36 -8.72 -17.31
CA PRO A 94 -4.20 -10.13 -17.02
C PRO A 94 -4.19 -10.95 -18.32
N THR A 95 -3.26 -11.89 -18.44
CA THR A 95 -3.21 -12.87 -19.55
C THR A 95 -4.24 -13.99 -19.38
N SER A 96 -4.76 -14.18 -18.16
CA SER A 96 -5.70 -15.22 -17.78
C SER A 96 -6.61 -14.72 -16.66
N PHE A 97 -7.83 -15.24 -16.58
CA PHE A 97 -8.77 -14.88 -15.51
C PHE A 97 -8.28 -15.29 -14.12
N VAL A 98 -7.61 -16.44 -14.00
CA VAL A 98 -7.24 -17.03 -12.70
C VAL A 98 -5.83 -16.61 -12.27
N GLN A 99 -4.95 -16.28 -13.22
CA GLN A 99 -3.54 -15.98 -12.96
C GLN A 99 -3.32 -14.90 -11.89
N PRO A 100 -4.06 -13.76 -11.88
CA PRO A 100 -3.86 -12.72 -10.86
C PRO A 100 -4.06 -13.22 -9.43
N PHE A 101 -4.93 -14.20 -9.24
CA PHE A 101 -5.24 -14.79 -7.93
C PHE A 101 -4.13 -15.73 -7.44
N VAL A 102 -3.43 -16.38 -8.37
CA VAL A 102 -2.30 -17.28 -8.08
C VAL A 102 -1.05 -16.47 -7.77
N ASP A 103 -0.74 -15.49 -8.63
CA ASP A 103 0.49 -14.69 -8.54
C ASP A 103 0.38 -13.53 -7.53
N ASN A 104 -0.78 -13.37 -6.88
CA ASN A 104 -1.07 -12.26 -5.96
C ASN A 104 -0.95 -10.86 -6.61
N LYS A 105 -1.27 -10.73 -7.90
CA LYS A 105 -1.21 -9.44 -8.62
C LYS A 105 -2.48 -8.62 -8.39
N ILE A 106 -2.42 -7.72 -7.40
CA ILE A 106 -3.55 -6.87 -6.99
C ILE A 106 -4.05 -5.98 -8.13
N LEU A 107 -3.15 -5.34 -8.88
CA LEU A 107 -3.53 -4.44 -9.97
C LEU A 107 -4.28 -5.16 -11.09
N GLN A 108 -3.79 -6.33 -11.51
CA GLN A 108 -4.46 -7.15 -12.52
C GLN A 108 -5.84 -7.62 -12.04
N ALA A 109 -5.95 -8.00 -10.77
CA ALA A 109 -7.22 -8.40 -10.20
C ALA A 109 -8.21 -7.23 -10.08
N LEU A 110 -7.73 -6.00 -9.80
CA LEU A 110 -8.53 -4.78 -9.82
C LEU A 110 -9.08 -4.50 -11.23
N VAL A 111 -8.24 -4.56 -12.26
CA VAL A 111 -8.66 -4.39 -13.67
C VAL A 111 -9.70 -5.43 -14.03
N LEU A 112 -9.44 -6.70 -13.73
CA LEU A 112 -10.37 -7.79 -13.97
C LEU A 112 -11.71 -7.59 -13.25
N ALA A 113 -11.66 -7.15 -11.98
CA ALA A 113 -12.85 -6.87 -11.19
C ALA A 113 -13.69 -5.72 -11.77
N ILE A 114 -13.05 -4.66 -12.27
CA ILE A 114 -13.73 -3.55 -12.94
C ILE A 114 -14.41 -4.05 -14.22
N LEU A 115 -13.72 -4.81 -15.06
CA LEU A 115 -14.29 -5.39 -16.29
C LEU A 115 -15.47 -6.31 -15.98
N PHE A 116 -15.31 -7.20 -15.00
CA PHE A 116 -16.37 -8.10 -14.54
C PHE A 116 -17.57 -7.32 -13.99
N ALA A 117 -17.32 -6.26 -13.22
CA ALA A 117 -18.37 -5.41 -12.67
C ALA A 117 -19.13 -4.65 -13.76
N CYS A 118 -18.42 -4.13 -14.77
CA CYS A 118 -19.03 -3.46 -15.92
C CYS A 118 -19.95 -4.41 -16.71
N ALA A 119 -19.49 -5.64 -16.98
CA ALA A 119 -20.31 -6.66 -17.62
C ALA A 119 -21.52 -7.04 -16.77
N THR A 120 -21.33 -7.21 -15.45
CA THR A 120 -22.41 -7.52 -14.49
C THR A 120 -23.43 -6.39 -14.39
N ALA A 121 -22.99 -5.14 -14.42
CA ALA A 121 -23.86 -3.95 -14.36
C ALA A 121 -24.78 -3.85 -15.59
N ALA A 122 -24.33 -4.36 -16.74
CA ALA A 122 -25.10 -4.42 -17.99
C ALA A 122 -26.15 -5.55 -18.04
N LEU A 123 -26.14 -6.48 -17.07
CA LEU A 123 -27.14 -7.55 -17.01
C LEU A 123 -28.52 -7.03 -16.58
N ALA A 124 -29.57 -7.76 -16.95
CA ALA A 124 -30.93 -7.50 -16.48
C ALA A 124 -31.00 -7.54 -14.93
N PRO A 125 -31.81 -6.69 -14.29
CA PRO A 125 -31.85 -6.54 -12.83
C PRO A 125 -31.91 -7.85 -12.01
N PRO A 126 -32.75 -8.85 -12.34
CA PRO A 126 -32.81 -10.08 -11.55
C PRO A 126 -31.53 -10.94 -11.68
N LEU A 127 -30.91 -10.97 -12.86
CA LEU A 127 -29.66 -11.71 -13.07
C LEU A 127 -28.48 -10.98 -12.42
N ARG A 128 -28.44 -9.64 -12.54
CA ARG A 128 -27.46 -8.79 -11.86
C ARG A 128 -27.50 -9.00 -10.35
N ALA A 129 -28.68 -8.97 -9.74
CA ALA A 129 -28.82 -9.18 -8.30
C ALA A 129 -28.29 -10.55 -7.84
N ARG A 130 -28.54 -11.61 -8.63
CA ARG A 130 -28.02 -12.96 -8.34
C ARG A 130 -26.50 -13.03 -8.41
N VAL A 131 -25.90 -12.46 -9.47
CA VAL A 131 -24.44 -12.45 -9.63
C VAL A 131 -23.78 -11.64 -8.50
N VAL A 132 -24.28 -10.43 -8.24
CA VAL A 132 -23.77 -9.57 -7.16
C VAL A 132 -23.92 -10.25 -5.80
N GLY A 133 -25.08 -10.86 -5.50
CA GLY A 133 -25.28 -11.58 -4.25
C GLY A 133 -24.38 -12.81 -4.08
N GLY A 134 -24.08 -13.52 -5.16
CA GLY A 134 -23.12 -14.63 -5.17
C GLY A 134 -21.70 -14.16 -4.85
N VAL A 135 -21.25 -13.09 -5.51
CA VAL A 135 -19.93 -12.49 -5.24
C VAL A 135 -19.85 -11.91 -3.83
N GLU A 136 -20.93 -11.30 -3.34
CA GLU A 136 -21.02 -10.82 -1.97
C GLU A 136 -20.90 -11.95 -0.95
N SER A 137 -21.57 -13.08 -1.20
CA SER A 137 -21.47 -14.27 -0.35
C SER A 137 -20.05 -14.82 -0.31
N ILE A 138 -19.37 -14.90 -1.46
CA ILE A 138 -17.95 -15.26 -1.53
C ILE A 138 -17.11 -14.26 -0.74
N GLY A 139 -17.37 -12.95 -0.90
CA GLY A 139 -16.71 -11.89 -0.14
C GLY A 139 -16.82 -12.11 1.38
N LYS A 140 -18.02 -12.46 1.88
CA LYS A 140 -18.24 -12.78 3.30
C LYS A 140 -17.43 -13.99 3.77
N VAL A 141 -17.33 -15.04 2.96
CA VAL A 141 -16.47 -16.20 3.27
C VAL A 141 -15.00 -15.79 3.37
N VAL A 142 -14.55 -14.96 2.43
CA VAL A 142 -13.17 -14.44 2.43
C VAL A 142 -12.92 -13.58 3.67
N PHE A 143 -13.86 -12.72 4.08
CA PHE A 143 -13.81 -11.99 5.36
C PHE A 143 -13.76 -12.92 6.58
N GLY A 144 -14.49 -14.04 6.56
CA GLY A 144 -14.38 -15.09 7.58
C GLY A 144 -12.97 -15.67 7.70
N ILE A 145 -12.30 -15.95 6.57
CA ILE A 145 -10.91 -16.43 6.55
C ILE A 145 -9.97 -15.40 7.18
N ILE A 146 -10.17 -14.11 6.89
CA ILE A 146 -9.37 -13.01 7.46
C ILE A 146 -9.48 -13.02 8.97
N ARG A 147 -10.68 -13.21 9.53
CA ARG A 147 -10.88 -13.31 10.97
C ARG A 147 -9.98 -14.38 11.60
N ILE A 148 -9.92 -15.57 10.98
CA ILE A 148 -9.11 -16.68 11.48
C ILE A 148 -7.63 -16.29 11.49
N ILE A 149 -7.14 -15.71 10.40
CA ILE A 149 -5.73 -15.27 10.27
C ILE A 149 -5.42 -14.14 11.27
N MET A 150 -6.39 -13.27 11.57
CA MET A 150 -6.18 -12.16 12.49
C MET A 150 -5.87 -12.59 13.94
N PHE A 151 -6.26 -13.79 14.36
CA PHE A 151 -5.86 -14.33 15.67
C PHE A 151 -4.36 -14.62 15.75
N THR A 152 -3.71 -14.95 14.62
CA THR A 152 -2.27 -15.25 14.57
C THR A 152 -1.43 -14.03 14.19
N ALA A 153 -2.05 -12.92 13.77
CA ALA A 153 -1.37 -11.69 13.40
C ALA A 153 -0.40 -11.14 14.46
N PRO A 154 -0.70 -11.16 15.77
CA PRO A 154 0.26 -10.70 16.80
C PRO A 154 1.56 -11.52 16.84
N ILE A 155 1.46 -12.84 16.60
CA ILE A 155 2.62 -13.75 16.56
C ILE A 155 3.47 -13.45 15.32
N GLY A 156 2.81 -13.23 14.18
CA GLY A 156 3.49 -12.83 12.94
C GLY A 156 4.21 -11.47 13.08
N ALA A 157 3.55 -10.50 13.71
CA ALA A 157 4.12 -9.19 14.02
C ALA A 157 5.35 -9.31 14.93
N PHE A 158 5.27 -10.13 15.99
CA PHE A 158 6.40 -10.39 16.87
C PHE A 158 7.59 -11.02 16.11
N GLY A 159 7.33 -12.05 15.30
CA GLY A 159 8.36 -12.71 14.49
C GLY A 159 9.01 -11.75 13.48
N GLY A 160 8.21 -10.90 12.83
CA GLY A 160 8.69 -9.90 11.88
C GLY A 160 9.60 -8.85 12.53
N MET A 161 9.24 -8.37 13.73
CA MET A 161 10.07 -7.47 14.52
C MET A 161 11.35 -8.16 15.02
N ALA A 162 11.24 -9.38 15.54
CA ALA A 162 12.39 -10.15 16.04
C ALA A 162 13.41 -10.44 14.94
N TYR A 163 12.96 -10.82 13.74
CA TYR A 163 13.83 -11.01 12.58
C TYR A 163 14.56 -9.72 12.19
N THR A 164 13.82 -8.60 12.18
CA THR A 164 14.38 -7.29 11.81
C THR A 164 15.45 -6.82 12.80
N VAL A 165 15.25 -7.04 14.10
CA VAL A 165 16.28 -6.73 15.10
C VAL A 165 17.47 -7.70 15.01
N GLY A 166 17.22 -8.99 14.75
CA GLY A 166 18.25 -10.03 14.74
C GLY A 166 19.19 -9.98 13.53
N GLN A 167 18.70 -9.65 12.33
CA GLN A 167 19.53 -9.63 11.11
C GLN A 167 20.43 -8.41 10.99
N PHE A 168 19.96 -7.23 11.39
CA PHE A 168 20.60 -5.98 10.95
C PHE A 168 21.55 -5.34 11.97
N GLY A 169 21.56 -5.81 13.24
CA GLY A 169 22.54 -5.44 14.27
C GLY A 169 22.63 -3.94 14.59
N GLY A 170 23.36 -3.58 15.66
CA GLY A 170 23.51 -2.17 16.09
C GLY A 170 24.53 -1.35 15.30
N THR A 171 25.51 -2.00 14.66
CA THR A 171 26.69 -1.35 14.07
C THR A 171 26.47 -0.83 12.64
N THR A 172 25.67 -1.50 11.80
CA THR A 172 25.33 -1.04 10.43
C THR A 172 24.39 0.16 10.44
N LEU A 173 23.56 0.30 11.48
CA LEU A 173 22.62 1.40 11.69
C LEU A 173 23.30 2.75 11.93
N ALA A 174 24.53 2.78 12.44
CA ALA A 174 25.21 4.02 12.80
C ALA A 174 25.63 4.85 11.57
N SER A 175 26.22 4.20 10.56
CA SER A 175 26.73 4.89 9.36
C SER A 175 25.62 5.36 8.41
N LEU A 176 24.45 4.72 8.43
CA LEU A 176 23.26 5.08 7.63
C LEU A 176 22.16 5.74 8.46
N GLY A 177 22.43 6.01 9.75
CA GLY A 177 21.46 6.55 10.69
C GLY A 177 20.91 7.91 10.25
N ILE A 178 21.73 8.76 9.63
CA ILE A 178 21.30 10.05 9.09
C ILE A 178 20.24 9.86 8.02
N LEU A 179 20.46 8.97 7.02
CA LEU A 179 19.48 8.67 5.99
C LEU A 179 18.17 8.15 6.59
N MET A 180 18.27 7.23 7.55
CA MET A 180 17.11 6.62 8.20
C MET A 180 16.29 7.63 9.00
N ILE A 181 16.93 8.40 9.88
CA ILE A 181 16.27 9.42 10.69
C ILE A 181 15.62 10.47 9.77
N SER A 182 16.34 10.90 8.73
CA SER A 182 15.82 11.84 7.74
C SER A 182 14.57 11.29 7.05
N PHE A 183 14.60 10.03 6.64
CA PHE A 183 13.45 9.38 6.01
C PHE A 183 12.24 9.31 6.93
N TRP A 184 12.42 8.82 8.17
CA TRP A 184 11.34 8.74 9.15
C TRP A 184 10.78 10.12 9.52
N ALA A 185 11.65 11.13 9.66
CA ALA A 185 11.24 12.51 9.86
C ALA A 185 10.43 13.03 8.66
N THR A 186 10.86 12.72 7.43
CA THR A 186 10.15 13.11 6.21
C THR A 186 8.77 12.45 6.11
N CYS A 187 8.68 11.16 6.43
CA CYS A 187 7.41 10.45 6.55
C CYS A 187 6.48 11.09 7.58
N ALA A 188 7.01 11.45 8.77
CA ALA A 188 6.24 12.13 9.79
C ALA A 188 5.77 13.52 9.34
N ILE A 189 6.65 14.31 8.67
CA ILE A 189 6.29 15.60 8.09
C ILE A 189 5.19 15.42 7.04
N PHE A 190 5.31 14.45 6.13
CA PHE A 190 4.28 14.17 5.15
C PHE A 190 2.93 13.83 5.82
N VAL A 191 2.93 12.95 6.82
CA VAL A 191 1.71 12.54 7.52
C VAL A 191 1.08 13.69 8.31
N PHE A 192 1.84 14.40 9.13
CA PHE A 192 1.26 15.39 10.04
C PHE A 192 1.05 16.76 9.39
N VAL A 193 1.84 17.11 8.38
CA VAL A 193 1.75 18.41 7.69
C VAL A 193 0.92 18.30 6.43
N PHE A 194 1.32 17.47 5.46
CA PHE A 194 0.65 17.42 4.15
C PHE A 194 -0.68 16.66 4.21
N LEU A 195 -0.69 15.43 4.73
CA LEU A 195 -1.94 14.70 4.96
C LEU A 195 -2.76 15.36 6.08
N GLY A 196 -2.12 15.98 7.06
CA GLY A 196 -2.77 16.80 8.07
C GLY A 196 -3.53 17.99 7.46
N ALA A 197 -2.93 18.71 6.52
CA ALA A 197 -3.57 19.79 5.78
C ALA A 197 -4.71 19.28 4.90
N ALA A 198 -4.52 18.17 4.19
CA ALA A 198 -5.57 17.54 3.39
C ALA A 198 -6.76 17.08 4.25
N ALA A 199 -6.49 16.49 5.42
CA ALA A 199 -7.49 16.11 6.40
C ALA A 199 -8.24 17.33 6.96
N ALA A 200 -7.51 18.38 7.33
CA ALA A 200 -8.09 19.62 7.84
C ALA A 200 -8.99 20.30 6.80
N TRP A 201 -8.55 20.38 5.55
CA TRP A 201 -9.35 20.87 4.42
C TRP A 201 -10.61 20.00 4.21
N SER A 202 -10.47 18.70 4.38
CA SER A 202 -11.58 17.76 4.35
C SER A 202 -12.45 17.81 5.62
N GLY A 203 -12.07 18.55 6.65
CA GLY A 203 -12.87 18.79 7.85
C GLY A 203 -12.72 17.72 8.94
N PHE A 204 -11.57 17.04 9.01
CA PHE A 204 -11.23 16.11 10.09
C PHE A 204 -9.81 16.27 10.60
N ASN A 205 -9.56 15.83 11.83
CA ASN A 205 -8.25 15.93 12.47
C ASN A 205 -7.42 14.64 12.25
N ILE A 206 -6.20 14.79 11.76
CA ILE A 206 -5.30 13.66 11.43
C ILE A 206 -4.95 12.81 12.65
N PHE A 207 -4.78 13.39 13.83
CA PHE A 207 -4.45 12.64 15.05
C PHE A 207 -5.63 11.78 15.51
N LYS A 208 -6.86 12.32 15.48
CA LYS A 208 -8.07 11.53 15.75
C LYS A 208 -8.23 10.39 14.74
N PHE A 209 -7.91 10.67 13.48
CA PHE A 209 -7.98 9.68 12.41
C PHE A 209 -6.95 8.55 12.59
N ILE A 210 -5.68 8.87 12.88
CA ILE A 210 -4.64 7.88 13.20
C ILE A 210 -5.05 7.02 14.41
N ARG A 211 -5.64 7.64 15.44
CA ARG A 211 -6.18 6.91 16.60
C ARG A 211 -7.27 5.91 16.22
N MET A 212 -8.10 6.22 15.22
CA MET A 212 -9.16 5.34 14.73
C MET A 212 -8.60 4.11 13.99
N ILE A 213 -7.51 4.27 13.24
CA ILE A 213 -6.87 3.20 12.45
C ILE A 213 -5.64 2.56 13.14
N LYS A 214 -5.43 2.83 14.44
CA LYS A 214 -4.22 2.41 15.17
C LYS A 214 -3.95 0.91 15.13
N ASP A 215 -5.01 0.10 15.18
CA ASP A 215 -4.89 -1.35 15.24
C ASP A 215 -4.30 -1.89 13.94
N GLU A 216 -4.74 -1.33 12.81
CA GLU A 216 -4.23 -1.65 11.47
C GLU A 216 -2.78 -1.18 11.33
N LEU A 217 -2.45 0.02 11.81
CA LEU A 217 -1.08 0.53 11.78
C LEU A 217 -0.11 -0.36 12.58
N LEU A 218 -0.52 -0.88 13.74
CA LEU A 218 0.31 -1.79 14.54
C LEU A 218 0.56 -3.13 13.84
N ILE A 219 -0.44 -3.66 13.14
CA ILE A 219 -0.28 -4.89 12.33
C ILE A 219 0.65 -4.64 11.14
N VAL A 220 0.49 -3.50 10.46
CA VAL A 220 1.36 -3.10 9.35
C VAL A 220 2.79 -2.90 9.82
N LEU A 221 3.00 -2.29 10.99
CA LEU A 221 4.32 -2.13 11.57
C LEU A 221 4.99 -3.50 11.79
N GLY A 222 4.30 -4.44 12.43
CA GLY A 222 4.88 -5.76 12.71
C GLY A 222 5.06 -6.66 11.48
N THR A 223 4.23 -6.49 10.45
CA THR A 223 4.30 -7.30 9.22
C THR A 223 5.09 -6.63 8.10
N SER A 224 5.37 -5.33 8.22
CA SER A 224 5.96 -4.46 7.21
C SER A 224 5.22 -4.48 5.86
N SER A 225 3.93 -4.82 5.86
CA SER A 225 3.11 -4.89 4.65
C SER A 225 1.73 -4.31 4.91
N SER A 226 1.36 -3.30 4.13
CA SER A 226 0.03 -2.68 4.20
C SER A 226 -1.07 -3.62 3.70
N GLU A 227 -0.75 -4.61 2.87
CA GLU A 227 -1.74 -5.52 2.26
C GLU A 227 -2.37 -6.46 3.29
N THR A 228 -1.67 -6.70 4.40
CA THR A 228 -2.10 -7.58 5.49
C THR A 228 -3.39 -7.12 6.15
N VAL A 229 -3.65 -5.81 6.15
CA VAL A 229 -4.83 -5.20 6.78
C VAL A 229 -5.86 -4.71 5.77
N LEU A 230 -5.59 -4.78 4.46
CA LEU A 230 -6.46 -4.26 3.40
C LEU A 230 -7.94 -4.60 3.62
N PRO A 231 -8.32 -5.86 3.92
CA PRO A 231 -9.73 -6.20 4.07
C PRO A 231 -10.38 -5.51 5.28
N ARG A 232 -9.69 -5.54 6.43
CA ARG A 232 -10.13 -4.87 7.66
C ARG A 232 -10.21 -3.36 7.45
N PHE A 233 -9.31 -2.82 6.63
CA PHE A 233 -9.26 -1.41 6.28
C PHE A 233 -10.45 -0.98 5.43
N LEU A 234 -10.84 -1.79 4.44
CA LEU A 234 -12.04 -1.55 3.64
C LEU A 234 -13.29 -1.49 4.53
N ALA A 235 -13.49 -2.52 5.36
CA ALA A 235 -14.62 -2.55 6.29
C ALA A 235 -14.58 -1.35 7.26
N LYS A 236 -13.43 -1.04 7.85
CA LYS A 236 -13.27 0.08 8.79
C LYS A 236 -13.63 1.44 8.18
N LEU A 237 -13.19 1.74 6.96
CA LEU A 237 -13.47 3.03 6.32
C LEU A 237 -14.94 3.14 5.87
N GLU A 238 -15.53 2.04 5.42
CA GLU A 238 -16.96 1.97 5.13
C GLU A 238 -17.79 2.17 6.41
N SER A 239 -17.41 1.45 7.47
CA SER A 239 -18.01 1.55 8.80
C SER A 239 -17.87 2.96 9.41
N ALA A 240 -16.81 3.69 9.05
CA ALA A 240 -16.57 5.07 9.47
C ALA A 240 -17.37 6.10 8.68
N GLY A 241 -18.04 5.74 7.58
CA GLY A 241 -18.98 6.62 6.88
C GLY A 241 -18.63 6.96 5.43
N ALA A 242 -17.58 6.41 4.84
CA ALA A 242 -17.43 6.44 3.39
C ALA A 242 -18.36 5.38 2.76
N SER A 243 -18.92 5.65 1.58
CA SER A 243 -19.73 4.64 0.90
C SER A 243 -18.90 3.41 0.49
N ARG A 244 -19.54 2.25 0.45
CA ARG A 244 -18.94 1.00 -0.06
C ARG A 244 -18.27 1.19 -1.40
N ARG A 245 -18.94 1.91 -2.31
CA ARG A 245 -18.47 2.21 -3.66
C ARG A 245 -17.16 3.00 -3.65
N VAL A 246 -17.08 4.06 -2.83
CA VAL A 246 -15.85 4.85 -2.73
C VAL A 246 -14.74 4.00 -2.17
N VAL A 247 -14.97 3.31 -1.07
CA VAL A 247 -13.93 2.53 -0.40
C VAL A 247 -13.44 1.37 -1.27
N SER A 248 -14.36 0.64 -1.90
CA SER A 248 -14.04 -0.51 -2.76
C SER A 248 -13.23 -0.16 -3.99
N LEU A 249 -13.38 1.05 -4.54
CA LEU A 249 -12.60 1.49 -5.70
C LEU A 249 -11.32 2.21 -5.29
N THR A 250 -11.44 3.14 -4.34
CA THR A 250 -10.37 4.09 -4.02
C THR A 250 -9.24 3.44 -3.25
N VAL A 251 -9.55 2.56 -2.28
CA VAL A 251 -8.52 1.91 -1.47
C VAL A 251 -7.68 0.96 -2.33
N PRO A 252 -8.25 -0.02 -3.09
CA PRO A 252 -7.42 -0.89 -3.93
C PRO A 252 -6.63 -0.12 -4.99
N THR A 253 -7.22 0.92 -5.58
CA THR A 253 -6.48 1.82 -6.50
C THR A 253 -5.31 2.49 -5.78
N GLY A 254 -5.49 2.95 -4.55
CA GLY A 254 -4.42 3.53 -3.74
C GLY A 254 -3.30 2.56 -3.39
N TYR A 255 -3.61 1.27 -3.17
CA TYR A 255 -2.58 0.24 -2.95
C TYR A 255 -1.68 0.01 -4.17
N SER A 256 -2.19 0.27 -5.38
CA SER A 256 -1.39 0.18 -6.60
C SER A 256 -0.74 1.50 -7.00
N PHE A 257 -1.43 2.62 -6.78
CA PHE A 257 -1.06 3.92 -7.35
C PHE A 257 -0.72 4.98 -6.31
N ASN A 258 -0.82 4.74 -5.00
CA ASN A 258 -0.54 5.74 -3.96
C ASN A 258 0.41 5.19 -2.88
N LEU A 259 1.60 4.80 -3.32
CA LEU A 259 2.67 4.31 -2.45
C LEU A 259 3.51 5.48 -1.93
N ASP A 260 2.89 6.38 -1.16
CA ASP A 260 3.47 7.64 -0.70
C ASP A 260 4.82 7.48 0.00
N GLY A 261 4.89 6.57 0.97
CA GLY A 261 6.13 6.29 1.70
C GLY A 261 7.22 5.70 0.81
N THR A 262 6.83 4.85 -0.14
CA THR A 262 7.75 4.33 -1.16
C THR A 262 8.30 5.47 -2.02
N CYS A 263 7.47 6.44 -2.40
CA CYS A 263 7.91 7.55 -3.24
C CYS A 263 8.89 8.49 -2.51
N ILE A 264 8.64 8.79 -1.23
CA ILE A 264 9.61 9.51 -0.38
C ILE A 264 10.94 8.74 -0.36
N TYR A 265 10.87 7.42 -0.12
CA TYR A 265 12.03 6.54 -0.11
C TYR A 265 12.80 6.55 -1.45
N LEU A 266 12.10 6.42 -2.59
CA LEU A 266 12.72 6.40 -3.91
C LEU A 266 13.51 7.67 -4.19
N ALA A 267 12.91 8.84 -3.92
CA ALA A 267 13.58 10.13 -4.12
C ALA A 267 14.80 10.29 -3.20
N MET A 268 14.67 9.94 -1.93
CA MET A 268 15.77 10.05 -0.96
C MET A 268 16.90 9.05 -1.23
N ALA A 269 16.56 7.80 -1.53
CA ALA A 269 17.54 6.75 -1.82
C ALA A 269 18.28 7.04 -3.14
N GLY A 270 17.57 7.51 -4.18
CA GLY A 270 18.19 7.90 -5.44
C GLY A 270 19.24 9.01 -5.26
N LEU A 271 18.90 10.07 -4.52
CA LEU A 271 19.84 11.15 -4.23
C LEU A 271 20.96 10.71 -3.28
N PHE A 272 20.66 9.87 -2.30
CA PHE A 272 21.68 9.30 -1.42
C PHE A 272 22.73 8.52 -2.23
N ILE A 273 22.29 7.67 -3.16
CA ILE A 273 23.19 6.87 -4.02
C ILE A 273 24.08 7.78 -4.86
N ALA A 274 23.52 8.84 -5.47
CA ALA A 274 24.30 9.81 -6.23
C ALA A 274 25.32 10.53 -5.33
N GLN A 275 24.90 11.04 -4.17
CA GLN A 275 25.76 11.75 -3.21
C GLN A 275 26.89 10.87 -2.67
N ALA A 276 26.59 9.62 -2.30
CA ALA A 276 27.57 8.66 -1.81
C ALA A 276 28.58 8.24 -2.90
N GLY A 277 28.18 8.30 -4.17
CA GLY A 277 29.09 8.15 -5.31
C GLY A 277 29.91 9.40 -5.64
N GLY A 278 29.76 10.49 -4.88
CA GLY A 278 30.43 11.77 -5.15
C GLY A 278 29.86 12.53 -6.36
N ILE A 279 28.65 12.17 -6.81
CA ILE A 279 27.99 12.77 -7.98
C ILE A 279 27.11 13.94 -7.54
N ASP A 280 27.46 15.15 -7.97
CA ASP A 280 26.62 16.33 -7.76
C ASP A 280 25.59 16.45 -8.88
N MET A 281 24.32 16.21 -8.55
CA MET A 281 23.23 16.29 -9.52
C MET A 281 22.65 17.71 -9.56
N PRO A 282 22.67 18.40 -10.72
CA PRO A 282 22.01 19.70 -10.84
C PRO A 282 20.50 19.55 -10.67
N ILE A 283 19.85 20.59 -10.13
CA ILE A 283 18.41 20.58 -9.82
C ILE A 283 17.56 20.15 -11.03
N GLY A 284 17.94 20.54 -12.24
CA GLY A 284 17.25 20.11 -13.47
C GLY A 284 17.24 18.59 -13.67
N ALA A 285 18.39 17.93 -13.44
CA ALA A 285 18.49 16.47 -13.51
C ALA A 285 17.70 15.80 -12.37
N GLN A 286 17.75 16.39 -11.17
CA GLN A 286 16.96 15.88 -10.04
C GLN A 286 15.44 15.94 -10.30
N LEU A 287 14.95 17.03 -10.91
CA LEU A 287 13.55 17.15 -11.32
C LEU A 287 13.20 16.15 -12.43
N GLY A 288 14.11 15.93 -13.38
CA GLY A 288 13.99 14.87 -14.38
C GLY A 288 13.86 13.48 -13.76
N LEU A 289 14.67 13.18 -12.75
CA LEU A 289 14.64 11.92 -12.01
C LEU A 289 13.31 11.75 -11.26
N VAL A 290 12.83 12.80 -10.60
CA VAL A 290 11.50 12.80 -9.95
C VAL A 290 10.39 12.59 -10.98
N GLY A 291 10.47 13.22 -12.15
CA GLY A 291 9.52 13.00 -13.25
C GLY A 291 9.50 11.55 -13.73
N LEU A 292 10.67 10.93 -13.89
CA LEU A 292 10.80 9.51 -14.21
C LEU A 292 10.22 8.63 -13.09
N MET A 293 10.57 8.90 -11.83
CA MET A 293 10.05 8.16 -10.67
C MET A 293 8.54 8.29 -10.48
N LEU A 294 7.95 9.44 -10.85
CA LEU A 294 6.51 9.64 -10.85
C LEU A 294 5.82 8.70 -11.84
N LEU A 295 6.45 8.42 -12.98
CA LEU A 295 5.95 7.46 -13.97
C LEU A 295 6.19 6.01 -13.52
N THR A 296 7.43 5.68 -13.12
CA THR A 296 7.81 4.30 -12.78
C THR A 296 7.20 3.81 -11.47
N SER A 297 6.92 4.69 -10.51
CA SER A 297 6.24 4.33 -9.24
C SER A 297 4.82 3.80 -9.43
N LYS A 298 4.14 4.22 -10.51
CA LYS A 298 2.80 3.69 -10.89
C LYS A 298 2.91 2.33 -11.57
N GLY A 299 4.09 2.03 -12.14
CA GLY A 299 4.45 0.76 -12.76
C GLY A 299 4.71 -0.37 -11.76
N ALA A 300 5.03 -0.02 -10.53
CA ALA A 300 5.65 -0.88 -9.52
C ALA A 300 4.67 -1.68 -8.63
N ALA A 301 3.40 -1.77 -8.99
CA ALA A 301 2.35 -2.16 -8.06
C ALA A 301 2.47 -3.61 -7.53
N GLY A 302 2.56 -3.75 -6.20
CA GLY A 302 1.96 -4.87 -5.45
C GLY A 302 2.82 -6.09 -5.13
N VAL A 303 4.14 -5.97 -4.97
CA VAL A 303 4.99 -7.09 -4.52
C VAL A 303 5.99 -6.66 -3.43
N SER A 304 6.19 -7.50 -2.42
CA SER A 304 7.24 -7.28 -1.40
C SER A 304 8.61 -7.18 -2.06
N GLY A 305 9.39 -6.15 -1.72
CA GLY A 305 10.68 -5.85 -2.36
C GLY A 305 10.59 -5.04 -3.66
N ALA A 306 9.37 -4.73 -4.15
CA ALA A 306 9.19 -3.94 -5.36
C ALA A 306 9.86 -2.57 -5.28
N SER A 307 9.92 -1.92 -4.11
CA SER A 307 10.55 -0.60 -3.99
C SER A 307 12.03 -0.57 -4.39
N LEU A 308 12.79 -1.63 -4.11
CA LEU A 308 14.21 -1.73 -4.52
C LEU A 308 14.33 -2.00 -6.00
N VAL A 309 13.48 -2.88 -6.55
CA VAL A 309 13.45 -3.16 -8.00
C VAL A 309 13.05 -1.91 -8.78
N THR A 310 12.06 -1.16 -8.31
CA THR A 310 11.63 0.12 -8.91
C THR A 310 12.70 1.18 -8.81
N LEU A 311 13.40 1.27 -7.67
CA LEU A 311 14.56 2.14 -7.55
C LEU A 311 15.59 1.74 -8.62
N ALA A 312 15.94 0.46 -8.71
CA ALA A 312 16.96 -0.04 -9.64
C ALA A 312 16.58 0.26 -11.09
N ALA A 313 15.35 -0.03 -11.47
CA ALA A 313 14.84 0.25 -12.80
C ALA A 313 14.86 1.76 -13.09
N SER A 314 14.44 2.59 -12.13
CA SER A 314 14.39 4.05 -12.32
C SER A 314 15.79 4.66 -12.47
N LEU A 315 16.75 4.25 -11.64
CA LEU A 315 18.12 4.79 -11.71
C LEU A 315 18.84 4.30 -12.97
N GLN A 316 18.68 3.03 -13.35
CA GLN A 316 19.23 2.50 -14.60
C GLN A 316 18.62 3.18 -15.83
N ALA A 317 17.30 3.41 -15.83
CA ALA A 317 16.61 4.09 -16.92
C ALA A 317 16.95 5.59 -17.01
N PHE A 318 17.30 6.23 -15.89
CA PHE A 318 17.73 7.63 -15.89
C PHE A 318 19.09 7.82 -16.57
N GLY A 319 19.94 6.80 -16.52
CA GLY A 319 21.13 6.69 -17.35
C GLY A 319 22.45 6.77 -16.59
N PRO A 320 23.55 6.33 -17.24
CA PRO A 320 24.85 6.15 -16.60
C PRO A 320 25.55 7.47 -16.27
N GLU A 321 25.10 8.61 -16.80
CA GLU A 321 25.67 9.94 -16.52
C GLU A 321 25.64 10.27 -15.03
N PHE A 322 24.54 9.94 -14.34
CA PHE A 322 24.37 10.18 -12.91
C PHE A 322 24.39 8.90 -12.07
N PHE A 323 24.27 7.73 -12.72
CA PHE A 323 24.20 6.43 -12.07
C PHE A 323 25.10 5.41 -12.78
N PRO A 324 26.44 5.58 -12.71
CA PRO A 324 27.35 4.61 -13.29
C PRO A 324 27.25 3.25 -12.54
N PRO A 325 27.59 2.13 -13.20
CA PRO A 325 27.39 0.79 -12.65
C PRO A 325 28.05 0.58 -11.28
N GLU A 326 29.23 1.16 -11.06
CA GLU A 326 29.97 1.07 -9.79
C GLU A 326 29.22 1.76 -8.65
N THR A 327 28.74 3.00 -8.87
CA THR A 327 27.94 3.76 -7.91
C THR A 327 26.60 3.07 -7.64
N LEU A 328 25.96 2.49 -8.66
CA LEU A 328 24.75 1.71 -8.49
C LEU A 328 25.00 0.48 -7.61
N ALA A 329 26.01 -0.34 -7.91
CA ALA A 329 26.30 -1.54 -7.14
C ALA A 329 26.56 -1.22 -5.65
N VAL A 330 27.42 -0.23 -5.38
CA VAL A 330 27.75 0.21 -4.02
C VAL A 330 26.53 0.83 -3.32
N GLY A 331 25.84 1.75 -3.99
CA GLY A 331 24.68 2.44 -3.46
C GLY A 331 23.51 1.50 -3.14
N PHE A 332 23.21 0.54 -4.02
CA PHE A 332 22.19 -0.47 -3.78
C PHE A 332 22.56 -1.38 -2.62
N ALA A 333 23.81 -1.82 -2.52
CA ALA A 333 24.26 -2.65 -1.41
C ALA A 333 24.03 -1.97 -0.04
N LEU A 334 24.31 -0.66 0.03
CA LEU A 334 24.09 0.15 1.23
C LEU A 334 22.60 0.30 1.56
N VAL A 335 21.79 0.61 0.55
CA VAL A 335 20.35 0.84 0.72
C VAL A 335 19.59 -0.46 1.05
N VAL A 336 19.96 -1.59 0.44
CA VAL A 336 19.40 -2.92 0.73
C VAL A 336 19.58 -3.28 2.21
N GLY A 337 20.73 -2.94 2.80
CA GLY A 337 21.03 -3.21 4.20
C GLY A 337 20.09 -2.52 5.20
N ILE A 338 19.49 -1.39 4.83
CA ILE A 338 18.55 -0.63 5.69
C ILE A 338 17.10 -0.69 5.20
N ASP A 339 16.87 -1.27 4.03
CA ASP A 339 15.57 -1.31 3.36
C ASP A 339 14.49 -1.90 4.26
N ARG A 340 14.84 -2.91 5.07
CA ARG A 340 13.91 -3.56 5.99
C ARG A 340 13.33 -2.57 7.01
N VAL A 341 14.18 -1.78 7.68
CA VAL A 341 13.74 -0.82 8.69
C VAL A 341 13.02 0.36 8.04
N MET A 342 13.45 0.77 6.85
CA MET A 342 12.73 1.80 6.09
C MET A 342 11.38 1.30 5.57
N SER A 343 11.23 0.00 5.30
CA SER A 343 10.01 -0.61 4.75
C SER A 343 8.80 -0.42 5.67
N GLU A 344 9.00 -0.45 6.98
CA GLU A 344 7.96 -0.14 7.96
C GLU A 344 7.42 1.29 7.79
N GLY A 345 8.32 2.27 7.70
CA GLY A 345 7.95 3.66 7.46
C GLY A 345 7.27 3.85 6.10
N LYS A 346 7.73 3.15 5.05
CA LYS A 346 7.09 3.15 3.73
C LYS A 346 5.65 2.65 3.79
N ALA A 347 5.44 1.49 4.43
CA ALA A 347 4.14 0.85 4.53
C ALA A 347 3.16 1.70 5.37
N LEU A 348 3.59 2.20 6.53
CA LEU A 348 2.79 3.05 7.42
C LEU A 348 2.38 4.36 6.75
N THR A 349 3.33 5.04 6.10
CA THR A 349 3.05 6.31 5.43
C THR A 349 2.05 6.11 4.28
N SER A 350 2.25 5.05 3.49
CA SER A 350 1.39 4.75 2.34
C SER A 350 -0.03 4.38 2.78
N ILE A 351 -0.19 3.52 3.80
CA ILE A 351 -1.53 3.16 4.27
C ILE A 351 -2.27 4.36 4.86
N ILE A 352 -1.60 5.25 5.61
CA ILE A 352 -2.20 6.49 6.11
C ILE A 352 -2.62 7.40 4.95
N GLY A 353 -1.76 7.55 3.94
CA GLY A 353 -2.06 8.32 2.71
C GLY A 353 -3.28 7.80 1.96
N ILE A 354 -3.37 6.48 1.78
CA ILE A 354 -4.52 5.82 1.16
C ILE A 354 -5.80 6.05 1.97
N ALA A 355 -5.72 5.94 3.30
CA ALA A 355 -6.85 6.18 4.21
C ALA A 355 -7.40 7.60 4.11
N VAL A 356 -6.50 8.58 4.24
CA VAL A 356 -6.82 10.00 4.20
C VAL A 356 -7.39 10.32 2.83
N GLY A 357 -6.74 9.84 1.77
CA GLY A 357 -7.21 9.96 0.40
C GLY A 357 -8.62 9.40 0.22
N ALA A 358 -8.90 8.19 0.70
CA ALA A 358 -10.23 7.59 0.60
C ALA A 358 -11.32 8.48 1.26
N MET A 359 -11.06 9.02 2.46
CA MET A 359 -12.03 9.90 3.14
C MET A 359 -12.13 11.29 2.51
N VAL A 360 -11.04 11.81 1.92
CA VAL A 360 -11.03 13.09 1.18
C VAL A 360 -11.80 12.94 -0.13
N ILE A 361 -11.54 11.87 -0.88
CA ILE A 361 -12.21 11.55 -2.14
C ILE A 361 -13.70 11.29 -1.89
N ALA A 362 -14.05 10.56 -0.82
CA ALA A 362 -15.45 10.35 -0.42
C ALA A 362 -16.19 11.69 -0.22
N LYS A 363 -15.56 12.67 0.42
CA LYS A 363 -16.12 14.02 0.56
C LYS A 363 -16.26 14.73 -0.79
N LEU A 364 -15.22 14.69 -1.61
CA LEU A 364 -15.18 15.33 -2.94
C LEU A 364 -16.30 14.85 -3.87
N VAL A 365 -16.66 13.57 -3.78
CA VAL A 365 -17.74 12.98 -4.60
C VAL A 365 -19.11 13.02 -3.90
N GLY A 366 -19.19 13.53 -2.67
CA GLY A 366 -20.43 13.61 -1.90
C GLY A 366 -20.93 12.28 -1.34
N GLU A 367 -20.05 11.29 -1.19
CA GLU A 367 -20.37 9.95 -0.68
C GLU A 367 -19.70 9.67 0.69
N ARG A 368 -19.54 10.71 1.52
CA ARG A 368 -19.12 10.61 2.92
C ARG A 368 -20.22 11.10 3.85
N ASP A 369 -20.65 10.23 4.76
CA ASP A 369 -21.47 10.61 5.91
C ASP A 369 -20.59 11.30 6.96
N ASP A 370 -20.59 12.64 6.92
CA ASP A 370 -19.80 13.48 7.84
C ASP A 370 -20.22 13.34 9.31
N ALA A 371 -21.50 13.06 9.59
CA ALA A 371 -21.98 12.93 10.95
C ALA A 371 -21.46 11.63 11.58
N ARG A 372 -21.64 10.52 10.85
CA ARG A 372 -21.10 9.21 11.24
C ARG A 372 -19.58 9.23 11.33
N PHE A 373 -18.91 9.89 10.40
CA PHE A 373 -17.45 9.98 10.41
C PHE A 373 -16.92 10.77 11.60
N ARG A 374 -17.53 11.90 11.96
CA ARG A 374 -17.16 12.62 13.19
C ARG A 374 -17.38 11.78 14.44
N ALA A 375 -18.50 11.08 14.53
CA ALA A 375 -18.78 10.18 15.64
C ALA A 375 -17.73 9.06 15.76
N ALA A 376 -17.34 8.45 14.64
CA ALA A 376 -16.29 7.44 14.57
C ALA A 376 -14.90 7.97 15.00
N LEU A 377 -14.58 9.22 14.64
CA LEU A 377 -13.32 9.86 15.02
C LEU A 377 -13.27 10.18 16.52
N ASP A 378 -14.39 10.58 17.11
CA ASP A 378 -14.50 10.89 18.52
C ASP A 378 -14.53 9.62 19.37
N ASN A 379 -15.26 8.61 18.92
CA ASN A 379 -15.34 7.28 19.54
C ASN A 379 -15.00 6.15 18.55
N PRO A 380 -13.71 5.77 18.44
CA PRO A 380 -13.26 4.68 17.56
C PRO A 380 -13.87 3.29 17.85
N ALA A 381 -14.45 3.08 19.03
CA ALA A 381 -15.10 1.80 19.36
C ALA A 381 -16.30 1.52 18.46
N LEU A 382 -17.03 2.57 18.03
CA LEU A 382 -18.20 2.44 17.14
C LEU A 382 -17.88 1.72 15.83
N VAL A 383 -16.66 1.91 15.32
CA VAL A 383 -16.22 1.27 14.08
C VAL A 383 -15.65 -0.12 14.34
N ARG A 384 -15.00 -0.33 15.49
CA ARG A 384 -14.51 -1.65 15.90
C ARG A 384 -15.67 -2.62 16.10
N ASP A 385 -16.70 -2.18 16.81
CA ASP A 385 -17.89 -2.97 17.12
C ASP A 385 -18.69 -3.27 15.85
N ALA A 386 -18.75 -2.34 14.88
CA ALA A 386 -19.41 -2.57 13.59
C ALA A 386 -18.71 -3.66 12.77
N ILE A 387 -17.38 -3.67 12.73
CA ILE A 387 -16.60 -4.74 12.07
C ILE A 387 -16.84 -6.08 12.79
N GLU A 388 -16.91 -6.07 14.12
CA GLU A 388 -17.18 -7.27 14.92
C GLU A 388 -18.64 -7.77 14.76
N GLN A 389 -19.62 -6.88 14.58
CA GLN A 389 -21.03 -7.21 14.37
C GLN A 389 -21.32 -7.74 12.96
N GLU A 390 -20.77 -7.13 11.91
CA GLU A 390 -20.85 -7.68 10.52
C GLU A 390 -20.24 -9.09 10.44
N THR A 391 -19.34 -9.39 11.37
CA THR A 391 -18.68 -10.69 11.55
C THR A 391 -19.48 -11.65 12.43
N ALA A 392 -20.42 -11.18 13.27
CA ALA A 392 -21.28 -12.00 14.13
C ALA A 392 -22.45 -12.64 13.38
N ASP A 393 -22.85 -12.09 12.23
CA ASP A 393 -23.84 -12.68 11.31
C ASP A 393 -23.34 -13.97 10.64
N LEU A 394 -22.06 -14.31 10.78
CA LEU A 394 -21.50 -15.62 10.45
C LEU A 394 -21.66 -16.52 11.68
N VAL A 395 -22.60 -17.48 11.60
CA VAL A 395 -22.86 -18.46 12.67
C VAL A 395 -21.53 -19.00 13.19
N PRO A 396 -21.24 -18.92 14.51
CA PRO A 396 -20.02 -19.50 15.05
C PRO A 396 -20.00 -20.97 14.68
N VAL A 397 -18.87 -21.47 14.20
CA VAL A 397 -18.62 -22.91 14.14
C VAL A 397 -18.55 -23.38 15.58
N THR A 398 -19.72 -23.61 16.20
CA THR A 398 -19.82 -24.31 17.46
C THR A 398 -19.19 -25.67 17.23
N ALA A 399 -18.22 -26.04 18.08
CA ALA A 399 -17.79 -27.42 18.19
C ALA A 399 -19.05 -28.32 18.23
N PRO A 400 -19.06 -29.47 17.54
CA PRO A 400 -20.23 -30.33 17.53
C PRO A 400 -20.67 -30.55 18.97
N ALA A 401 -21.93 -30.22 19.26
CA ALA A 401 -22.52 -30.47 20.56
C ALA A 401 -22.17 -31.91 20.92
N ALA A 402 -21.50 -32.10 22.07
CA ALA A 402 -21.23 -33.43 22.58
C ALA A 402 -22.57 -34.19 22.57
N GLY A 403 -22.65 -35.20 21.71
CA GLY A 403 -23.84 -36.02 21.59
C GLY A 403 -24.22 -36.58 22.97
N PRO A 404 -25.51 -36.87 23.21
CA PRO A 404 -25.94 -37.39 24.49
C PRO A 404 -25.09 -38.61 24.86
N SER A 405 -24.46 -38.54 26.04
CA SER A 405 -23.71 -39.66 26.61
C SER A 405 -24.61 -40.90 26.62
N PRO A 406 -24.14 -42.05 26.10
CA PRO A 406 -24.96 -43.27 26.13
C PRO A 406 -25.29 -43.61 27.58
N GLU A 407 -26.57 -43.83 27.85
CA GLU A 407 -27.02 -44.37 29.13
C GLU A 407 -26.29 -45.68 29.44
N PRO A 408 -25.85 -45.90 30.68
CA PRO A 408 -25.23 -47.17 31.06
C PRO A 408 -26.29 -48.27 30.97
N ALA A 409 -26.06 -49.25 30.09
CA ALA A 409 -26.87 -50.46 30.02
C ALA A 409 -26.74 -51.23 31.34
N LEU A 410 -27.87 -51.51 31.97
CA LEU A 410 -28.05 -52.49 33.05
C LEU A 410 -28.28 -53.88 32.46
#